data_AF-A0A7C7QSS2-F1
#
_entry.id   AF-A0A7C7QSS2-F1
#
_cell.length_a   1.000
_cell.length_b   1.000
_cell.length_c   1.000
_cell.angle_alpha   90.00
_cell.angle_beta   90.00
_cell.angle_gamma   90.00
#
_symmetry.space_group_name_H-M   'P 1'
#
loop_
_entity.id
_entity.type
_entity.pdbx_description
1 polymer ?
#
loop_
_entity_poly.entity_id
_entity_poly.type
_entity_poly.pdbx_seq_one_letter_code
_entity_poly.pdbx_strand_id
1 'polypeptide(L)'
;MLLIFLSFTVSILSAQPWYLRDCIEKVIDAKIALDIAERYTGKVYKLYLTKRKSTGECLYKIKGLKGTAIVDGFTGKLIKFYKKR
;
A
#
# COMPACT_ATOMS: atom_id res chain seq x y z
N MET A 1 -7.76 26.07 -38.21
CA MET A 1 -9.02 25.33 -37.93
C MET A 1 -8.64 23.87 -37.80
N LEU A 2 -8.91 23.10 -36.76
CA LEU A 2 -9.74 23.28 -35.57
C LEU A 2 -9.11 22.41 -34.45
N LEU A 3 -9.35 22.83 -33.21
CA LEU A 3 -8.85 22.24 -31.96
C LEU A 3 -9.42 20.85 -31.67
N ILE A 4 -8.62 19.97 -31.07
CA ILE A 4 -9.11 19.04 -30.03
C ILE A 4 -8.14 19.06 -28.85
N PHE A 5 -8.56 19.76 -27.80
CA PHE A 5 -8.09 19.63 -26.42
C PHE A 5 -8.78 18.41 -25.80
N LEU A 6 -8.01 17.40 -25.39
CA LEU A 6 -8.39 16.44 -24.33
C LEU A 6 -7.08 16.04 -23.63
N SER A 7 -6.63 16.79 -22.62
CA SER A 7 -7.03 16.66 -21.20
C SER A 7 -6.71 15.28 -20.61
N PHE A 8 -5.57 15.22 -19.92
CA PHE A 8 -5.31 14.44 -18.71
C PHE A 8 -6.18 13.20 -18.45
N THR A 9 -5.71 12.02 -18.85
CA THR A 9 -6.03 10.78 -18.12
C THR A 9 -4.77 9.94 -17.95
N VAL A 10 -4.04 10.29 -16.88
CA VAL A 10 -3.51 9.34 -15.90
C VAL A 10 -2.73 8.14 -16.48
N SER A 11 -1.42 8.33 -16.58
CA SER A 11 -0.43 7.26 -16.65
C SER A 11 -0.48 6.37 -15.40
N ILE A 12 -1.45 5.46 -15.29
CA ILE A 12 -1.38 4.31 -14.37
C ILE A 12 -1.29 3.04 -15.21
N LEU A 13 -0.14 2.89 -15.87
CA LEU A 13 0.39 1.57 -16.19
C LEU A 13 1.53 1.29 -15.19
N SER A 14 1.22 1.36 -13.89
CA SER A 14 2.13 0.78 -12.90
C SER A 14 2.04 -0.73 -13.07
N ALA A 15 2.99 -1.29 -13.80
CA ALA A 15 3.25 -2.72 -13.87
C ALA A 15 3.32 -3.29 -12.45
N GLN A 16 2.19 -3.75 -11.92
CA GLN A 16 2.21 -4.55 -10.71
C GLN A 16 2.78 -5.90 -11.12
N PRO A 17 3.88 -6.34 -10.49
CA PRO A 17 4.49 -7.63 -10.80
C PRO A 17 3.42 -8.73 -10.75
N TRP A 18 3.43 -9.66 -11.71
CA TRP A 18 2.48 -10.76 -11.81
C TRP A 18 2.33 -11.56 -10.50
N TYR A 19 3.40 -11.65 -9.70
CA TYR A 19 3.40 -12.32 -8.39
C TYR A 19 2.53 -11.65 -7.31
N LEU A 20 2.12 -10.39 -7.52
CA LEU A 20 1.33 -9.61 -6.56
C LEU A 20 -0.18 -9.70 -6.83
N ARG A 21 -0.60 -10.26 -7.97
CA ARG A 21 -2.04 -10.40 -8.32
C ARG A 21 -2.79 -11.23 -7.29
N ASP A 22 -2.19 -12.33 -6.84
CA ASP A 22 -2.77 -13.19 -5.79
C ASP A 22 -3.05 -12.44 -4.48
N CYS A 23 -2.24 -11.43 -4.18
CA CYS A 23 -2.42 -10.63 -2.98
C CYS A 23 -3.61 -9.69 -3.16
N ILE A 24 -3.73 -9.03 -4.31
CA ILE A 24 -4.75 -7.98 -4.52
C ILE A 24 -6.17 -8.53 -4.33
N GLU A 25 -6.45 -9.76 -4.75
CA GLU A 25 -7.78 -10.35 -4.61
C GLU A 25 -8.13 -10.78 -3.18
N LYS A 26 -7.12 -11.05 -2.35
CA LYS A 26 -7.32 -11.67 -1.02
C LYS A 26 -7.05 -10.72 0.14
N VAL A 27 -6.43 -9.58 -0.11
CA VAL A 27 -6.10 -8.61 0.93
C VAL A 27 -7.30 -7.75 1.30
N ILE A 28 -7.29 -7.27 2.54
CA ILE A 28 -8.20 -6.24 3.01
C ILE A 28 -7.99 -4.94 2.21
N ASP A 29 -9.02 -4.10 2.20
CA ASP A 29 -8.96 -2.77 1.58
C ASP A 29 -7.78 -1.97 2.14
N ALA A 30 -7.00 -1.36 1.24
CA ALA A 30 -5.86 -0.52 1.59
C ALA A 30 -6.26 0.63 2.53
N LYS A 31 -7.49 1.14 2.43
CA LYS A 31 -8.05 2.18 3.32
C LYS A 31 -8.13 1.71 4.77
N ILE A 32 -8.52 0.46 5.00
CA ILE A 32 -8.57 -0.13 6.35
C ILE A 32 -7.14 -0.24 6.91
N ALA A 33 -6.20 -0.72 6.09
CA ALA A 33 -4.80 -0.80 6.50
C ALA A 33 -4.20 0.58 6.80
N LEU A 34 -4.58 1.62 6.05
CA LEU A 34 -4.19 3.01 6.28
C LEU A 34 -4.71 3.55 7.60
N ASP A 35 -6.01 3.39 7.90
CA ASP A 35 -6.61 3.87 9.15
C ASP A 35 -5.96 3.23 10.38
N ILE A 36 -5.68 1.93 10.31
CA ILE A 36 -4.97 1.21 11.37
C ILE A 36 -3.55 1.77 11.53
N ALA A 37 -2.81 1.95 10.44
CA ALA A 37 -1.42 2.40 10.48
C ALA A 37 -1.26 3.88 10.85
N GLU A 38 -2.22 4.75 10.52
CA GLU A 38 -2.17 6.18 10.81
C GLU A 38 -2.11 6.48 12.31
N ARG A 39 -2.79 5.66 13.13
CA ARG A 39 -2.74 5.74 14.60
C ARG A 39 -1.33 5.61 15.17
N TYR A 40 -0.45 4.88 14.47
CA TYR A 40 0.94 4.65 14.90
C TYR A 40 1.93 5.53 14.16
N THR A 41 1.79 5.64 12.84
CA THR A 41 2.73 6.31 11.94
C THR A 41 2.48 7.81 11.82
N GLY A 42 1.34 8.32 12.31
CA GLY A 42 0.86 9.66 12.02
C GLY A 42 0.50 9.81 10.54
N LYS A 43 0.55 11.03 10.02
CA LYS A 43 0.18 11.32 8.62
C LYS A 43 0.94 10.41 7.66
N VAL A 44 0.20 9.57 6.95
CA VAL A 44 0.75 8.63 5.96
C VAL A 44 1.05 9.36 4.67
N TYR A 45 2.17 9.02 4.03
CA TYR A 45 2.54 9.59 2.72
C TYR A 45 2.86 8.54 1.66
N LYS A 46 3.12 7.28 2.03
CA LYS A 46 3.36 6.18 1.08
C LYS A 46 2.80 4.85 1.60
N LEU A 47 2.21 4.07 0.69
CA LEU A 47 1.75 2.70 0.93
C LEU A 47 2.34 1.77 -0.13
N TYR A 48 2.79 0.61 0.31
CA TYR A 48 3.29 -0.46 -0.56
C TYR A 48 2.63 -1.78 -0.18
N LEU A 49 2.12 -2.51 -1.17
CA LEU A 49 1.74 -3.90 -1.00
C LEU A 49 2.93 -4.78 -1.41
N THR A 50 3.35 -5.70 -0.54
CA THR A 50 4.47 -6.60 -0.78
C THR A 50 4.11 -8.02 -0.39
N LYS A 51 4.66 -9.02 -1.09
CA LYS A 51 4.50 -10.44 -0.74
C LYS A 51 5.80 -10.94 -0.14
N ARG A 52 5.73 -11.55 1.04
CA ARG A 52 6.89 -12.16 1.68
C ARG A 52 7.23 -13.46 0.94
N LYS A 53 8.42 -13.52 0.34
CA LYS A 53 8.84 -14.68 -0.49
C LYS A 53 8.87 -16.00 0.30
N SER A 54 9.18 -15.95 1.59
CA SER A 54 9.35 -17.14 2.43
C SER A 54 8.03 -17.76 2.91
N THR A 55 7.02 -16.94 3.21
CA THR A 55 5.74 -17.40 3.78
C THR A 55 4.56 -17.25 2.83
N GLY A 56 4.74 -16.52 1.72
CA GLY A 56 3.66 -16.16 0.81
C GLY A 56 2.72 -15.08 1.35
N GLU A 57 2.98 -14.55 2.55
CA GLU A 57 2.12 -13.57 3.21
C GLU A 57 2.11 -12.23 2.46
N CYS A 58 0.92 -11.66 2.28
CA CYS A 58 0.74 -10.33 1.71
C CYS A 58 0.78 -9.30 2.83
N LEU A 59 1.61 -8.28 2.68
CA LEU A 59 1.92 -7.32 3.72
C LEU A 59 1.77 -5.90 3.17
N TYR A 60 1.14 -5.03 3.94
CA TYR A 60 1.13 -3.60 3.71
C TYR A 60 2.28 -2.94 4.45
N LYS A 61 3.18 -2.28 3.71
CA LYS A 61 4.24 -1.44 4.25
C LYS A 61 3.84 0.02 4.10
N ILE A 62 3.53 0.65 5.22
CA ILE A 62 2.96 1.99 5.28
C ILE A 62 3.97 2.93 5.91
N LYS A 63 4.33 4.00 5.22
CA LYS A 63 5.27 5.02 5.69
C LYS A 63 4.51 6.28 6.07
N GLY A 64 4.68 6.70 7.32
CA GLY A 64 4.17 7.96 7.85
C GLY A 64 5.27 8.78 8.52
N LEU A 65 4.91 9.97 8.99
CA LEU A 65 5.86 10.93 9.56
C LEU A 65 6.63 10.38 10.76
N LYS A 66 5.96 9.61 11.63
CA LYS A 66 6.53 9.05 12.87
C LYS A 66 7.32 7.76 12.66
N GLY A 67 7.18 7.11 11.50
CA GLY A 67 7.78 5.80 11.26
C GLY A 67 7.14 4.99 10.14
N THR A 68 7.50 3.71 10.08
CA THR A 68 6.96 2.75 9.12
C THR A 68 6.20 1.65 9.85
N ALA A 69 4.94 1.43 9.50
CA ALA A 69 4.15 0.30 9.97
C ALA A 69 4.16 -0.82 8.91
N ILE A 70 4.19 -2.05 9.39
CA ILE A 70 3.93 -3.26 8.62
C ILE A 70 2.63 -3.84 9.15
N VAL A 71 1.63 -3.94 8.28
CA VAL A 71 0.30 -4.47 8.55
C VAL A 71 0.12 -5.74 7.73
N ASP A 72 -0.44 -6.76 8.34
CA ASP A 72 -0.83 -8.00 7.68
C ASP A 72 -1.96 -7.71 6.68
N GLY A 73 -1.77 -8.14 5.43
CA GLY A 73 -2.70 -7.84 4.35
C GLY A 73 -4.00 -8.63 4.42
N PHE A 74 -4.06 -9.76 5.12
CA PHE A 74 -5.28 -10.59 5.20
C PHE A 74 -6.10 -10.28 6.45
N THR A 75 -5.43 -10.01 7.57
CA THR A 75 -6.06 -9.84 8.89
C THR A 75 -6.14 -8.39 9.32
N GLY A 76 -5.40 -7.48 8.69
CA GLY A 76 -5.29 -6.08 9.12
C GLY A 76 -4.54 -5.87 10.42
N LYS A 77 -3.91 -6.91 10.97
CA LYS A 77 -3.15 -6.80 12.22
C LYS A 77 -1.84 -6.06 11.98
N LEU A 78 -1.49 -5.13 12.88
CA LEU A 78 -0.17 -4.52 12.89
C LEU A 78 0.87 -5.59 13.30
N ILE A 79 1.75 -5.95 12.39
CA ILE A 79 2.83 -6.90 12.64
C ILE A 79 3.99 -6.21 13.34
N LYS A 80 4.38 -5.02 12.84
CA LYS A 80 5.54 -4.31 13.36
C LYS A 80 5.49 -2.83 13.06
N PHE A 81 5.99 -2.02 13.99
CA PHE A 81 6.21 -0.60 13.79
C PHE A 81 7.69 -0.27 13.98
N TYR A 82 8.26 0.45 13.02
CA TYR A 82 9.62 0.98 13.06
C TYR A 82 9.53 2.50 13.23
N LYS A 83 9.85 2.98 14.43
CA LYS A 83 9.90 4.42 14.71
C LYS A 83 11.04 5.07 13.91
N LYS A 84 10.75 6.22 13.30
CA LYS A 84 11.77 7.05 12.65
C LYS A 84 12.64 7.68 13.75
N ARG A 85 13.97 7.61 13.59
CA ARG A 85 14.91 8.32 14.48
C ARG A 85 14.81 9.82 14.27
#